data_AF-A0A5A7S4E5-F1
#
_entry.id   AF-A0A5A7S4E5-F1
#
_cell.length_a   1.000
_cell.length_b   1.000
_cell.length_c   1.000
_cell.angle_alpha   90.00
_cell.angle_beta   90.00
_cell.angle_gamma   90.00
#
_symmetry.space_group_name_H-M   'P 1'
#
loop_
_entity.id
_entity.type
_entity.pdbx_description
1 polymer ?
#
loop_
_entity_poly.entity_id
_entity_poly.type
_entity_poly.pdbx_seq_one_letter_code
_entity_poly.pdbx_strand_id
1 'polypeptide(L)' 'MNVLLISPPTTSAVKSVVGVTGPPLGLAYLASMIREEHNVRIVDSLAENFSHEDVEKVIKRYDPDVIGITSTTS' A
#
# COMPACT_ATOMS: atom_id res chain seq x y z
N MET A 1 4.84 6.38 16.11
CA MET A 1 3.76 5.44 15.78
C MET A 1 4.18 4.57 14.62
N ASN A 2 3.63 3.36 14.52
CA ASN A 2 3.74 2.47 13.37
C ASN A 2 2.58 2.80 12.41
N VAL A 3 2.91 3.24 11.21
CA VAL A 3 1.95 3.67 10.18
C VAL A 3 2.04 2.74 8.98
N LEU A 4 0.92 2.14 8.61
CA LEU A 4 0.82 1.28 7.43
C LEU A 4 0.00 1.96 6.35
N LEU A 5 0.63 2.26 5.21
CA LEU A 5 -0.01 2.86 4.04
C LEU A 5 -0.22 1.80 2.97
N ILE A 6 -1.46 1.58 2.55
CA ILE A 6 -1.86 0.45 1.72
C ILE A 6 -2.42 0.95 0.39
N SER A 7 -1.80 0.50 -0.70
CA SER A 7 -2.46 0.39 -2.01
C SER A 7 -3.18 -0.96 -2.04
N PRO A 8 -4.53 -0.99 -1.95
CA PRO A 8 -5.27 -2.23 -1.78
C PRO A 8 -5.23 -3.09 -3.05
N PRO A 9 -5.55 -4.40 -2.95
CA PRO A 9 -5.72 -5.25 -4.12
C PRO A 9 -6.73 -4.63 -5.08
N THR A 10 -6.33 -4.41 -6.32
CA THR A 10 -7.18 -3.80 -7.35
C THR A 10 -6.87 -4.38 -8.72
N THR A 11 -7.76 -4.15 -9.67
CA THR A 11 -7.55 -4.50 -11.08
C THR A 11 -6.93 -3.31 -11.80
N SER A 12 -5.84 -3.54 -12.53
CA SER A 12 -5.20 -2.53 -13.37
C SER A 12 -5.07 -3.04 -14.79
N ALA A 13 -5.64 -2.29 -15.75
CA ALA A 13 -5.54 -2.59 -17.18
C ALA A 13 -4.08 -2.59 -17.67
N VAL A 14 -3.26 -1.67 -17.12
CA VAL A 14 -1.83 -1.57 -17.46
C VAL A 14 -1.11 -2.83 -17.00
N LYS A 15 -1.37 -3.29 -15.77
CA LYS A 15 -0.77 -4.53 -15.26
C LYS A 15 -1.23 -5.75 -16.05
N SER A 16 -2.52 -5.84 -16.41
CA SER A 16 -3.03 -6.99 -17.16
C SER A 16 -2.50 -7.08 -18.58
N VAL A 17 -2.19 -5.94 -19.22
CA VAL A 17 -1.73 -5.90 -20.62
C VAL A 17 -0.21 -5.91 -20.73
N VAL A 18 0.48 -5.15 -19.87
CA VAL A 18 1.92 -4.90 -19.98
C VAL A 18 2.71 -5.63 -18.88
N GLY A 19 2.04 -6.21 -17.88
CA GLY A 19 2.69 -6.95 -16.79
C GLY A 19 3.42 -6.05 -15.78
N VAL A 20 3.32 -4.74 -15.91
CA VAL A 20 4.03 -3.76 -15.08
C VAL A 20 3.07 -2.93 -14.24
N THR A 21 3.56 -2.47 -13.08
CA THR A 21 2.85 -1.56 -12.19
C THR A 21 3.77 -0.41 -11.83
N GLY A 22 3.23 0.80 -11.66
CA GLY A 22 3.97 1.92 -11.11
C GLY A 22 3.86 1.94 -9.59
N PRO A 23 4.90 2.41 -8.87
CA PRO A 23 4.82 2.54 -7.42
C PRO A 23 3.71 3.53 -7.01
N PRO A 24 3.08 3.37 -5.83
CA PRO A 24 2.02 4.26 -5.36
C PRO A 24 2.62 5.59 -4.89
N LEU A 25 2.92 6.49 -5.84
CA LEU A 25 3.62 7.75 -5.57
C LEU A 25 2.90 8.61 -4.52
N GLY A 26 1.57 8.66 -4.53
CA GLY A 26 0.81 9.40 -3.50
C GLY A 26 1.12 8.92 -2.08
N LEU A 27 1.24 7.59 -1.88
CA LEU A 27 1.64 7.03 -0.59
C LEU A 27 3.12 7.29 -0.29
N ALA A 28 3.98 7.27 -1.31
CA ALA A 28 5.40 7.61 -1.15
C ALA A 28 5.61 9.06 -0.69
N TYR A 29 4.82 10.01 -1.22
CA TYR A 29 4.82 11.41 -0.77
C TYR A 29 4.40 11.51 0.69
N LEU A 30 3.27 10.90 1.07
CA LEU A 30 2.83 10.89 2.48
C LEU A 30 3.90 10.28 3.38
N ALA A 31 4.45 9.12 3.02
CA ALA A 31 5.51 8.48 3.79
C ALA A 31 6.74 9.38 3.94
N SER A 32 7.17 10.08 2.89
CA SER A 32 8.32 10.98 2.97
C SER A 32 8.12 12.14 3.95
N MET A 33 6.89 12.61 4.13
CA MET A 33 6.56 13.73 5.01
C MET A 33 6.59 13.35 6.49
N ILE A 34 6.32 12.09 6.83
CA ILE A 34 6.16 11.66 8.24
C ILE A 34 7.21 10.65 8.71
N ARG A 35 8.08 10.15 7.82
CA ARG A 35 9.08 9.11 8.15
C ARG A 35 10.17 9.55 9.13
N GLU A 36 10.34 10.86 9.36
CA GLU A 36 11.32 11.35 10.33
C GLU A 36 10.84 11.17 11.77
N GLU A 37 9.52 11.12 11.99
CA GLU A 37 8.90 11.04 13.32
C GLU A 37 8.17 9.71 13.56
N HIS A 38 7.88 8.95 12.50
CA HIS A 38 7.08 7.73 12.55
C HIS A 38 7.72 6.58 11.77
N ASN A 39 7.46 5.34 12.20
CA ASN A 39 7.83 4.14 11.45
C ASN A 39 6.78 3.92 10.37
N VAL A 40 7.11 4.20 9.11
CA VAL A 40 6.15 4.11 8.00
C VAL A 40 6.48 2.94 7.10
N ARG A 41 5.48 2.16 6.73
CA ARG A 41 5.59 1.10 5.72
C ARG A 41 4.52 1.25 4.65
N ILE A 42 4.91 1.05 3.40
CA ILE A 42 3.99 0.99 2.25
C ILE A 42 3.76 -0.47 1.87
N VAL A 43 2.51 -0.83 1.62
CA VAL A 43 2.10 -2.11 1.03
C VAL A 43 1.52 -1.82 -0.34
N ASP A 44 2.20 -2.30 -1.39
CA ASP A 44 1.71 -2.24 -2.76
C ASP A 44 1.14 -3.61 -3.16
N SER A 45 -0.15 -3.81 -2.90
CA SER A 45 -0.81 -5.08 -3.16
C SER A 45 -0.82 -5.44 -4.65
N LEU A 46 -0.81 -4.42 -5.51
CA LEU A 46 -0.81 -4.63 -6.96
C LEU A 46 0.56 -5.14 -7.42
N ALA A 47 1.66 -4.56 -6.94
CA ALA A 47 3.00 -5.05 -7.26
C ALA A 47 3.27 -6.44 -6.65
N GLU A 48 2.83 -6.67 -5.41
CA GLU A 48 3.07 -7.90 -4.65
C GLU A 48 2.11 -9.06 -5.01
N ASN A 49 1.09 -8.80 -5.84
CA ASN A 49 0.01 -9.75 -6.15
C ASN A 49 -0.75 -10.25 -4.91
N PHE A 50 -0.95 -9.37 -3.92
CA PHE A 50 -1.64 -9.73 -2.69
C PHE A 50 -3.15 -9.84 -2.88
N SER A 51 -3.74 -10.82 -2.20
CA SER A 51 -5.17 -10.88 -1.93
C SER A 51 -5.54 -10.04 -0.71
N HIS A 52 -6.84 -9.87 -0.45
CA HIS A 52 -7.31 -9.21 0.77
C HIS A 52 -6.87 -9.97 2.04
N GLU A 53 -6.82 -11.30 2.00
CA GLU A 53 -6.33 -12.12 3.12
C GLU A 53 -4.84 -11.91 3.40
N ASP A 54 -4.04 -11.69 2.35
CA ASP A 54 -2.61 -11.42 2.52
C ASP A 54 -2.38 -10.05 3.14
N VAL A 55 -3.15 -9.04 2.72
CA VAL A 55 -3.14 -7.72 3.36
C VAL A 55 -3.55 -7.83 4.83
N GLU A 56 -4.58 -8.62 5.15
CA GLU A 56 -5.00 -8.86 6.54
C GLU A 56 -3.87 -9.49 7.38
N LYS A 57 -3.16 -10.48 6.84
CA LYS A 57 -1.98 -11.08 7.50
C LYS A 57 -0.87 -10.05 7.69
N VAL A 58 -0.63 -9.17 6.72
CA VAL A 58 0.36 -8.09 6.84
C VAL A 58 -0.02 -7.12 7.94
N ILE A 59 -1.28 -6.68 7.99
CA ILE A 59 -1.79 -5.80 9.05
C ILE A 59 -1.58 -6.44 10.43
N LYS A 60 -2.04 -7.70 10.60
CA LYS A 60 -1.90 -8.44 11.87
C LYS A 60 -0.44 -8.65 12.31
N ARG A 61 0.47 -8.88 11.37
CA ARG A 61 1.89 -9.08 11.66
C ARG A 61 2.63 -7.78 11.97
N TYR A 62 2.23 -6.70 11.30
CA TYR A 62 2.87 -5.39 11.46
C TYR A 62 2.35 -4.62 12.67
N ASP A 63 1.11 -4.90 13.11
CA ASP A 63 0.45 -4.29 14.27
C ASP A 63 0.54 -2.74 14.26
N PRO A 64 -0.01 -2.07 13.22
CA PRO A 64 0.08 -0.62 13.10
C PRO A 64 -0.88 0.12 14.03
N ASP A 65 -0.44 1.29 14.52
CA ASP A 65 -1.29 2.24 15.23
C ASP A 65 -2.30 2.91 14.28
N VAL A 66 -1.89 3.13 13.03
CA VAL A 66 -2.67 3.83 12.01
C VAL A 66 -2.56 3.10 10.66
N ILE A 67 -3.71 2.91 10.00
CA ILE A 67 -3.79 2.37 8.63
C ILE A 67 -4.34 3.44 7.70
N GLY A 68 -3.58 3.78 6.67
CA GLY A 68 -4.04 4.61 5.55
C GLY A 68 -4.28 3.75 4.32
N ILE A 69 -5.44 3.88 3.67
CA ILE A 69 -5.78 3.14 2.46
C ILE A 69 -6.05 4.14 1.34
N THR A 70 -5.36 4.01 0.20
CA THR A 70 -5.70 4.82 -0.98
C THR A 70 -6.90 4.20 -1.72
N SER A 71 -7.77 5.06 -2.25
CA SER A 71 -8.92 4.67 -3.05
C SER A 71 -9.01 5.58 -4.26
N THR A 72 -9.02 4.98 -5.45
CA THR A 72 -9.17 5.69 -6.72
C THR A 72 -10.56 5.42 -7.27
N THR A 73 -11.26 6.45 -7.74
CA THR A 73 -12.52 6.29 -8.47
C THR A 73 -12.24 5.98 -9.95
N SER A 74 -13.21 5.36 -10.62
CA SER A 74 -13.20 5.12 -12.08
C SER A 74 -13.78 6.29 -12.86
#